data_AF-A0A8T1S0Z2-F1
#
_entry.id   AF-A0A8T1S0Z2-F1
#
_cell.length_a   1.000
_cell.length_b   1.000
_cell.length_c   1.000
_cell.angle_alpha   90.00
_cell.angle_beta   90.00
_cell.angle_gamma   90.00
#
_symmetry.space_group_name_H-M   'P 1'
#
loop_
_entity.id
_entity.type
_entity.pdbx_description
1 polymer ?
#
loop_
_entity_poly.entity_id
_entity_poly.type
_entity_poly.pdbx_seq_one_letter_code
_entity_poly.pdbx_strand_id
1 'polypeptide(L)'
;MVSGGSLLLMPRQLFSGTSTVTGGQRREALRLLKFINKECWVPEYGKILTSYHLKTMLLWAQVIHPEKEKWETLASSLKTLLSLLRHCVNKGKLPHYFLRDFNLFNKRYREGSGFYERLALQVLDKEGELLEEDPVRYISLRVPKKDAERPGAFSRAEVSLQGFKASQLKELEEKRLYEWEEEEPGDENVMA
;
A
#
# COMPACT_ATOMS: atom_id res chain seq x y z
N MET A 1 31.19 -5.43 4.63
CA MET A 1 30.19 -6.42 5.08
C MET A 1 29.19 -5.71 5.97
N VAL A 2 28.01 -5.37 5.45
CA VAL A 2 26.95 -4.66 6.20
C VAL A 2 25.95 -5.72 6.63
N SER A 3 25.95 -6.04 7.93
CA SER A 3 25.09 -7.07 8.49
C SER A 3 23.63 -6.59 8.53
N GLY A 4 22.76 -7.37 7.90
CA GLY A 4 21.33 -7.12 7.79
C GLY A 4 20.61 -7.26 9.13
N GLY A 5 19.95 -6.19 9.56
CA GLY A 5 19.00 -6.23 10.66
C GLY A 5 17.72 -6.94 10.22
N SER A 6 17.58 -8.19 10.67
CA SER A 6 16.42 -9.04 10.45
C SER A 6 15.17 -8.43 11.12
N LEU A 7 14.21 -7.96 10.33
CA LEU A 7 12.91 -7.42 10.76
C LEU A 7 11.85 -8.52 11.01
N LEU A 8 12.28 -9.72 11.39
CA LEU A 8 11.44 -10.91 11.58
C LEU A 8 11.18 -11.22 13.05
N LEU A 9 10.78 -10.22 13.84
CA LEU A 9 10.15 -10.42 15.15
C LEU A 9 9.20 -9.24 15.41
N MET A 10 8.00 -9.29 14.84
CA MET A 10 6.86 -8.52 15.34
C MET A 10 5.92 -9.52 16.04
N PRO A 11 6.17 -9.87 17.31
CA PRO A 11 5.40 -10.88 18.01
C PRO A 11 3.98 -10.39 18.31
N ARG A 12 3.07 -11.35 18.54
CA ARG A 12 1.68 -11.26 19.04
C ARG A 12 1.41 -10.29 20.21
N GLN A 13 2.42 -9.59 20.72
CA GLN A 13 2.38 -8.71 21.88
C GLN A 13 1.91 -7.28 21.59
N LEU A 14 1.66 -6.90 20.32
CA LEU A 14 1.08 -5.58 19.99
C LEU A 14 -0.38 -5.41 20.45
N PHE A 15 -1.11 -6.51 20.72
CA PHE A 15 -2.49 -6.46 21.23
C PHE A 15 -2.59 -6.62 22.75
N SER A 16 -1.50 -7.03 23.44
CA SER A 16 -1.46 -7.10 24.90
C SER A 16 -0.88 -5.79 25.44
N GLY A 17 -1.76 -4.84 25.75
CA GLY A 17 -1.38 -3.52 26.21
C GLY A 17 -0.56 -3.53 27.49
N THR A 18 0.46 -2.67 27.53
CA THR A 18 0.83 -1.93 28.74
C THR A 18 0.96 -0.46 28.36
N SER A 19 0.18 0.36 29.04
CA SER A 19 0.17 1.82 28.91
C SER A 19 1.47 2.38 29.48
N THR A 20 2.27 3.04 28.64
CA THR A 20 3.30 3.95 29.15
C THR A 20 2.71 5.35 29.22
N VAL A 21 2.36 5.71 30.46
CA VAL A 21 2.30 7.04 31.06
C VAL A 21 2.35 8.18 30.03
N THR A 22 1.18 8.76 29.74
CA THR A 22 0.91 10.03 29.02
C THR A 22 0.94 10.06 27.47
N GLY A 23 1.32 8.99 26.75
CA GLY A 23 1.52 9.08 25.29
C GLY A 23 0.39 8.61 24.34
N GLY A 24 -0.51 7.72 24.79
CA GLY A 24 -1.44 6.98 23.91
C GLY A 24 -0.72 6.07 22.89
N GLN A 25 -1.47 5.27 22.12
CA GLN A 25 -0.93 4.30 21.14
C GLN A 25 -0.75 4.91 19.73
N ARG A 26 -0.58 6.24 19.65
CA ARG A 26 -0.47 7.02 18.41
C ARG A 26 0.69 6.57 17.54
N ARG A 27 1.87 6.39 18.16
CA ARG A 27 3.10 6.05 17.46
C ARG A 27 3.08 4.60 17.00
N GLU A 28 2.56 3.72 17.83
CA GLU A 28 2.39 2.29 17.57
C GLU A 28 1.41 2.07 16.41
N ALA A 29 0.27 2.78 16.39
CA ALA A 29 -0.65 2.77 15.27
C ALA A 29 -0.01 3.27 13.97
N LEU A 30 0.78 4.36 14.03
CA LEU A 30 1.52 4.84 12.85
C LEU A 30 2.56 3.82 12.37
N ARG A 31 3.28 3.13 13.28
CA ARG A 31 4.23 2.08 12.91
C ARG A 31 3.52 0.92 12.22
N LEU A 32 2.39 0.48 12.77
CA LEU A 32 1.58 -0.58 12.18
C LEU A 32 1.04 -0.18 10.80
N LEU A 33 0.49 1.03 10.66
CA LEU A 33 -0.02 1.51 9.38
C LEU A 33 1.08 1.62 8.31
N LYS A 34 2.29 2.03 8.70
CA LYS A 34 3.47 2.02 7.79
C LYS A 34 3.86 0.62 7.38
N PHE A 35 3.80 -0.34 8.30
CA PHE A 35 4.05 -1.75 8.01
C PHE A 35 3.03 -2.27 7.00
N ILE A 36 1.74 -2.06 7.24
CA ILE A 36 0.66 -2.48 6.33
C ILE A 36 0.84 -1.83 4.95
N ASN A 37 1.14 -0.54 4.90
CA ASN A 37 1.42 0.12 3.63
C ASN A 37 2.58 -0.54 2.88
N LYS A 38 3.67 -0.86 3.58
CA LYS A 38 4.88 -1.43 2.97
C LYS A 38 4.69 -2.88 2.51
N GLU A 39 4.02 -3.70 3.32
CA GLU A 39 3.94 -5.15 3.10
C GLU A 39 2.66 -5.57 2.36
N CYS A 40 1.56 -4.82 2.47
CA CYS A 40 0.29 -5.15 1.82
C CYS A 40 0.01 -4.26 0.60
N TRP A 41 0.12 -2.93 0.74
CA TRP A 41 -0.36 -2.00 -0.30
C TRP A 41 0.67 -1.71 -1.40
N VAL A 42 1.93 -1.47 -1.03
CA VAL A 42 2.99 -1.14 -2.00
C VAL A 42 3.27 -2.28 -3.00
N PRO A 43 3.34 -3.57 -2.60
CA PRO A 43 3.61 -4.65 -3.53
C PRO A 43 2.50 -4.84 -4.58
N GLU A 44 1.25 -4.58 -4.21
CA GLU A 44 0.10 -4.80 -5.08
C GLU A 44 -0.26 -3.57 -5.94
N TYR A 45 -0.13 -2.37 -5.37
CA TYR A 45 -0.65 -1.14 -5.98
C TYR A 45 0.41 -0.04 -6.17
N GLY A 46 1.68 -0.36 -5.87
CA GLY A 46 2.78 0.58 -5.96
C GLY A 46 2.73 1.67 -4.88
N LYS A 47 3.56 2.71 -5.08
CA LYS A 47 3.72 3.80 -4.10
C LYS A 47 2.56 4.81 -4.16
N ILE A 48 1.38 4.40 -3.71
CA ILE A 48 0.22 5.29 -3.50
C ILE A 48 0.46 6.18 -2.30
N LEU A 49 0.85 5.57 -1.17
CA LEU A 49 1.18 6.28 0.06
C LEU A 49 2.68 6.22 0.36
N THR A 50 3.23 7.36 0.74
CA THR A 50 4.58 7.46 1.28
C THR A 50 4.56 7.52 2.81
N SER A 51 5.70 7.27 3.44
CA SER A 51 5.86 7.55 4.87
C SER A 51 5.55 9.01 5.23
N TYR A 52 5.69 9.95 4.29
CA TYR A 52 5.37 11.35 4.50
C TYR A 52 3.85 11.60 4.58
N HIS A 53 3.07 10.95 3.71
CA HIS A 53 1.61 11.00 3.76
C HIS A 53 1.10 10.50 5.12
N LEU A 54 1.60 9.34 5.56
CA LEU A 54 1.19 8.73 6.83
C LEU A 54 1.59 9.58 8.05
N LYS A 55 2.78 10.21 8.03
CA LYS A 55 3.18 11.16 9.08
C LYS A 55 2.27 12.41 9.09
N THR A 56 1.97 12.95 7.91
CA THR A 56 1.08 14.11 7.77
C THR A 56 -0.32 13.81 8.29
N MET A 57 -0.84 12.62 8.02
CA MET A 57 -2.12 12.17 8.58
C MET A 57 -2.09 12.08 10.11
N LEU A 58 -1.01 11.55 10.71
CA LEU A 58 -0.91 11.51 12.17
C LEU A 58 -0.96 12.93 12.76
N LEU A 59 -0.28 13.90 12.13
CA LEU A 59 -0.31 15.30 12.58
C LEU A 59 -1.73 15.87 12.52
N TRP A 60 -2.46 15.65 11.42
CA TRP A 60 -3.86 16.08 11.31
C TRP A 60 -4.79 15.37 12.30
N ALA A 61 -4.63 14.05 12.46
CA ALA A 61 -5.46 13.28 13.37
C ALA A 61 -5.34 13.77 14.81
N GLN A 62 -4.15 14.20 15.25
CA GLN A 62 -3.95 14.76 16.59
C GLN A 62 -4.69 16.09 16.80
N VAL A 63 -4.86 16.90 15.74
CA VAL A 63 -5.62 18.15 15.81
C VAL A 63 -7.12 17.89 15.78
N ILE A 64 -7.55 16.92 14.96
CA ILE A 64 -8.98 16.59 14.78
C ILE A 64 -9.53 15.79 15.96
N HIS A 65 -8.70 14.92 16.54
CA HIS A 65 -9.05 14.01 17.63
C HIS A 65 -8.16 14.25 18.85
N PRO A 66 -8.32 15.36 19.59
CA PRO A 66 -7.55 15.60 20.81
C PRO A 66 -7.91 14.63 21.95
N GLU A 67 -9.11 14.04 21.91
CA GLU A 67 -9.67 13.16 22.93
C GLU A 67 -8.80 11.91 23.18
N LYS A 68 -8.60 11.54 24.44
CA LYS A 68 -7.68 10.45 24.82
C LYS A 68 -8.20 9.09 24.39
N GLU A 69 -9.51 8.91 24.39
CA GLU A 69 -10.25 7.67 24.11
C GLU A 69 -9.95 7.15 22.70
N LYS A 70 -9.76 8.04 21.73
CA LYS A 70 -9.37 7.69 20.35
C LYS A 70 -7.97 7.11 20.25
N TRP A 71 -7.15 7.30 21.27
CA TRP A 71 -5.74 6.94 21.27
C TRP A 71 -5.37 5.98 22.41
N GLU A 72 -6.35 5.51 23.17
CA GLU A 72 -6.11 4.71 24.37
C GLU A 72 -5.55 3.34 24.03
N THR A 73 -6.11 2.70 23.00
CA THR A 73 -5.72 1.37 22.54
C THR A 73 -5.11 1.43 21.14
N LEU A 74 -4.34 0.41 20.77
CA LEU A 74 -3.80 0.31 19.42
C LEU A 74 -4.93 0.24 18.38
N ALA A 75 -6.00 -0.49 18.69
CA ALA A 75 -7.17 -0.63 17.81
C ALA A 75 -7.89 0.72 17.60
N SER A 76 -8.19 1.45 18.68
CA SER A 76 -8.81 2.78 18.58
C SER A 76 -7.92 3.78 17.84
N SER A 77 -6.61 3.75 18.10
CA SER A 77 -5.63 4.61 17.43
C SER A 77 -5.53 4.31 15.93
N LEU A 78 -5.48 3.02 15.56
CA LEU A 78 -5.43 2.58 14.17
C LEU A 78 -6.73 2.96 13.46
N LYS A 79 -7.89 2.71 14.07
CA LYS A 79 -9.20 3.10 13.55
C LYS A 79 -9.25 4.61 13.28
N THR A 80 -8.77 5.43 14.22
CA THR A 80 -8.71 6.89 14.06
C THR A 80 -7.88 7.30 12.84
N LEU A 81 -6.71 6.68 12.64
CA LEU A 81 -5.88 6.94 11.46
C LEU A 81 -6.52 6.45 10.15
N LEU A 82 -7.20 5.30 10.16
CA LEU A 82 -7.88 4.73 9.00
C LEU A 82 -9.11 5.53 8.60
N SER A 83 -9.94 5.94 9.55
CA SER A 83 -11.09 6.81 9.27
C SER A 83 -10.64 8.13 8.63
N LEU A 84 -9.52 8.72 9.10
CA LEU A 84 -8.96 9.91 8.48
C LEU A 84 -8.38 9.61 7.08
N LEU A 85 -7.68 8.48 6.91
CA LEU A 85 -7.17 8.05 5.59
C LEU A 85 -8.30 8.01 4.57
N ARG A 86 -9.34 7.25 4.90
CA ARG A 86 -10.51 7.04 4.06
C ARG A 86 -11.22 8.36 3.75
N HIS A 87 -11.36 9.24 4.75
CA HIS A 87 -11.91 10.58 4.52
C HIS A 87 -11.08 11.37 3.49
N CYS A 88 -9.76 11.44 3.68
CA CYS A 88 -8.87 12.15 2.75
C CYS A 88 -8.90 11.54 1.35
N VAL A 89 -8.92 10.21 1.25
CA VAL A 89 -8.96 9.45 -0.01
C VAL A 89 -10.26 9.73 -0.76
N ASN A 90 -11.41 9.64 -0.09
CA ASN A 90 -12.73 9.91 -0.67
C ASN A 90 -12.88 11.37 -1.11
N LYS A 91 -12.22 12.31 -0.43
CA LYS A 91 -12.15 13.71 -0.85
C LYS A 91 -11.07 13.98 -1.91
N GLY A 92 -10.22 13.00 -2.22
CA GLY A 92 -9.04 13.19 -3.07
C GLY A 92 -8.08 14.27 -2.56
N LYS A 93 -8.10 14.54 -1.24
CA LYS A 93 -7.37 15.66 -0.62
C LYS A 93 -6.75 15.27 0.70
N LEU A 94 -5.42 15.33 0.75
CA LEU A 94 -4.63 15.33 1.98
C LEU A 94 -3.84 16.64 2.03
N PRO A 95 -4.30 17.67 2.76
CA PRO A 95 -3.57 18.92 2.87
C PRO A 95 -2.23 18.68 3.58
N HIS A 96 -1.17 19.32 3.10
CA HIS A 96 0.10 19.35 3.80
C HIS A 96 -0.07 20.06 5.14
N TYR A 97 0.60 19.58 6.19
CA TYR A 97 0.37 20.09 7.55
C TYR A 97 0.75 21.57 7.72
N PHE A 98 1.95 21.96 7.24
CA PHE A 98 2.41 23.34 7.29
C PHE A 98 1.86 24.22 6.14
N LEU A 99 1.86 23.71 4.90
CA LEU A 99 1.40 24.42 3.71
C LEU A 99 0.00 23.95 3.30
N ARG A 100 -1.05 24.40 4.01
CA ARG A 100 -2.41 23.81 3.91
C ARG A 100 -3.03 23.84 2.51
N ASP A 101 -2.59 24.74 1.65
CA ASP A 101 -3.04 24.86 0.26
C ASP A 101 -2.47 23.77 -0.66
N PHE A 102 -1.41 23.08 -0.21
CA PHE A 102 -0.77 22.01 -0.98
C PHE A 102 -1.43 20.66 -0.68
N ASN A 103 -2.01 20.04 -1.71
CA ASN A 103 -2.59 18.71 -1.63
C ASN A 103 -1.53 17.63 -1.93
N LEU A 104 -1.22 16.78 -0.95
CA LEU A 104 -0.24 15.70 -1.06
C LEU A 104 -0.68 14.55 -1.98
N PHE A 105 -1.97 14.40 -2.26
CA PHE A 105 -2.44 13.41 -3.24
C PHE A 105 -2.33 13.90 -4.68
N ASN A 106 -2.05 15.19 -4.89
CA ASN A 106 -1.88 15.73 -6.22
C ASN A 106 -0.48 15.40 -6.74
N LYS A 107 -0.37 14.37 -7.58
CA LYS A 107 0.89 13.95 -8.22
C LYS A 107 1.27 14.78 -9.45
N ARG A 108 0.49 15.81 -9.82
CA ARG A 108 0.65 16.68 -11.02
C ARG A 108 2.03 17.34 -11.23
N TYR A 109 3.00 17.09 -10.37
CA TYR A 109 4.43 17.37 -10.61
C TYR A 109 5.15 16.25 -11.39
N ARG A 110 4.43 15.22 -11.87
CA ARG A 110 4.97 14.16 -12.73
C ARG A 110 3.97 13.89 -13.86
N GLU A 111 4.40 14.10 -15.10
CA GLU A 111 3.59 13.99 -16.33
C GLU A 111 2.98 12.57 -16.44
N GLY A 112 1.66 12.46 -16.37
CA GLY A 112 0.95 11.18 -16.46
C GLY A 112 -0.56 11.35 -16.38
N SER A 113 -1.30 10.37 -16.92
CA SER A 113 -2.76 10.36 -16.87
C SER A 113 -3.22 10.06 -15.42
N GLY A 114 -3.83 11.05 -14.75
CA GLY A 114 -4.32 10.92 -13.37
C GLY A 114 -5.47 9.90 -13.14
N PHE A 115 -5.75 9.04 -14.13
CA PHE A 115 -6.75 7.99 -14.08
C PHE A 115 -6.33 6.86 -13.13
N TYR A 116 -5.08 6.39 -13.23
CA TYR A 116 -4.55 5.34 -12.36
C TYR A 116 -4.57 5.77 -10.88
N GLU A 117 -4.28 7.05 -10.62
CA GLU A 117 -4.25 7.62 -9.27
C GLU A 117 -5.62 7.59 -8.60
N ARG A 118 -6.67 7.91 -9.35
CA ARG A 118 -8.04 7.86 -8.85
C ARG A 118 -8.46 6.43 -8.51
N LEU A 119 -8.15 5.47 -9.37
CA LEU A 119 -8.44 4.05 -9.10
C LEU A 119 -7.65 3.52 -7.91
N ALA A 120 -6.36 3.85 -7.84
CA ALA A 120 -5.49 3.51 -6.73
C ALA A 120 -6.01 4.04 -5.38
N LEU A 121 -6.53 5.27 -5.36
CA LEU A 121 -7.18 5.85 -4.19
C LEU A 121 -8.47 5.10 -3.82
N GLN A 122 -9.32 4.74 -4.78
CA GLN A 122 -10.54 3.96 -4.50
C GLN A 122 -10.23 2.57 -3.92
N VAL A 123 -9.22 1.88 -4.46
CA VAL A 123 -8.74 0.60 -3.91
C VAL A 123 -8.29 0.80 -2.47
N LEU A 124 -7.52 1.85 -2.19
CA LEU A 124 -7.03 2.15 -0.85
C LEU A 124 -8.15 2.44 0.16
N ASP A 125 -9.25 3.08 -0.24
CA ASP A 125 -10.43 3.23 0.63
C ASP A 125 -11.02 1.87 1.02
N LYS A 126 -11.11 0.94 0.04
CA LYS A 126 -11.59 -0.42 0.28
C LYS A 126 -10.63 -1.26 1.12
N GLU A 127 -9.32 -1.13 0.92
CA GLU A 127 -8.34 -1.75 1.82
C GLU A 127 -8.49 -1.24 3.26
N GLY A 128 -8.71 0.08 3.41
CA GLY A 128 -8.92 0.71 4.71
C GLY A 128 -10.17 0.20 5.41
N GLU A 129 -11.28 0.03 4.66
CA GLU A 129 -12.54 -0.54 5.14
C GLU A 129 -12.36 -1.97 5.67
N LEU A 130 -11.74 -2.85 4.87
CA LEU A 130 -11.48 -4.25 5.26
C LEU A 130 -10.55 -4.35 6.48
N LEU A 131 -9.53 -3.50 6.54
CA LEU A 131 -8.62 -3.44 7.67
C LEU A 131 -9.31 -2.93 8.94
N GLU A 132 -10.30 -2.04 8.82
CA GLU A 132 -11.07 -1.52 9.95
C GLU A 132 -12.03 -2.56 10.54
N GLU A 133 -12.60 -3.44 9.70
CA GLU A 133 -13.50 -4.53 10.12
C GLU A 133 -12.77 -5.60 10.96
N ASP A 134 -11.65 -6.12 10.45
CA ASP A 134 -10.86 -7.15 11.15
C ASP A 134 -9.37 -7.01 10.82
N PRO A 135 -8.61 -6.22 11.62
CA PRO A 135 -7.19 -5.99 11.36
C PRO A 135 -6.35 -7.27 11.37
N VAL A 136 -6.72 -8.23 12.22
CA VAL A 136 -5.94 -9.47 12.38
C VAL A 136 -6.14 -10.37 11.17
N ARG A 137 -7.39 -10.56 10.75
CA ARG A 137 -7.71 -11.33 9.54
C ARG A 137 -7.14 -10.66 8.30
N TYR A 138 -7.28 -9.34 8.17
CA TYR A 138 -6.74 -8.59 7.04
C TYR A 138 -5.22 -8.81 6.88
N ILE A 139 -4.46 -8.58 7.96
CA ILE A 139 -3.00 -8.77 7.94
C ILE A 139 -2.64 -10.22 7.66
N SER A 140 -3.36 -11.19 8.23
CA SER A 140 -3.09 -12.61 8.04
C SER A 140 -3.32 -13.09 6.60
N LEU A 141 -4.26 -12.45 5.88
CA LEU A 141 -4.55 -12.75 4.47
C LEU A 141 -3.56 -12.07 3.52
N ARG A 142 -3.11 -10.86 3.86
CA ARG A 142 -2.32 -10.00 2.96
C ARG A 142 -0.81 -10.12 3.15
N VAL A 143 -0.33 -10.43 4.35
CA VAL A 143 1.10 -10.59 4.59
C VAL A 143 1.51 -12.01 4.19
N PRO A 144 2.32 -12.18 3.13
CA PRO A 144 2.79 -13.51 2.74
C PRO A 144 3.61 -14.13 3.88
N LYS A 145 3.31 -15.38 4.23
CA LYS A 145 4.11 -16.13 5.21
C LYS A 145 5.49 -16.36 4.62
N LYS A 146 6.51 -15.73 5.22
CA LYS A 146 7.91 -15.88 4.81
C LYS A 146 8.49 -17.30 4.97
N ASP A 147 7.75 -18.21 5.58
CA ASP A 147 8.12 -19.62 5.75
C ASP A 147 7.18 -20.59 5.00
N ALA A 148 6.55 -20.16 3.91
CA ALA A 148 5.90 -21.08 2.98
C ALA A 148 6.91 -21.75 2.02
N GLU A 149 8.07 -22.19 2.55
CA GLU A 149 8.75 -23.36 2.02
C GLU A 149 8.34 -24.56 2.89
N ARG A 150 7.23 -25.20 2.51
CA ARG A 150 7.20 -26.66 2.57
C ARG A 150 7.30 -27.15 1.13
N PRO A 151 8.15 -28.13 0.81
CA PRO A 151 7.98 -28.91 -0.41
C PRO A 151 6.69 -29.72 -0.26
N GLY A 152 5.58 -29.14 -0.69
CA GLY A 152 4.25 -29.71 -0.61
C GLY A 152 3.34 -28.96 -1.58
N ALA A 153 2.83 -29.71 -2.56
CA ALA A 153 2.07 -29.27 -3.74
C ALA A 153 1.39 -27.89 -3.61
N PHE A 154 1.68 -27.01 -4.58
CA PHE A 154 0.94 -25.77 -4.84
C PHE A 154 -0.56 -26.04 -4.77
N SER A 155 -1.31 -25.15 -4.11
CA SER A 155 -2.77 -25.27 -4.12
C SER A 155 -3.28 -25.19 -5.57
N ARG A 156 -4.39 -25.87 -5.88
CA ARG A 156 -4.99 -25.89 -7.25
C ARG A 156 -5.23 -24.46 -7.79
N ALA A 157 -5.51 -23.51 -6.89
CA ALA A 157 -5.68 -22.10 -7.23
C ALA A 157 -4.36 -21.42 -7.60
N GLU A 158 -3.26 -21.71 -6.91
CA GLU A 158 -1.93 -21.16 -7.23
C GLU A 158 -1.37 -21.72 -8.53
N VAL A 159 -1.58 -23.01 -8.80
CA VAL A 159 -1.23 -23.62 -10.10
C VAL A 159 -2.03 -22.97 -11.22
N SER A 160 -3.32 -22.72 -11.00
CA SER A 160 -4.18 -22.05 -12.00
C SER A 160 -3.78 -20.59 -12.21
N LEU A 161 -3.40 -19.86 -11.15
CA LEU A 161 -2.96 -18.47 -11.22
C LEU A 161 -1.59 -18.35 -11.91
N GLN A 162 -0.67 -19.27 -11.64
CA GLN A 162 0.63 -19.36 -12.30
C GLN A 162 0.46 -19.69 -13.78
N GLY A 163 -0.38 -20.68 -14.12
CA GLY A 163 -0.70 -21.01 -15.51
C GLY A 163 -1.33 -19.84 -16.25
N PHE A 164 -2.25 -19.11 -15.61
CA PHE A 164 -2.88 -17.93 -16.19
C PHE A 164 -1.88 -16.79 -16.42
N LYS A 165 -1.01 -16.49 -15.44
CA LYS A 165 0.04 -15.48 -15.57
C LYS A 165 1.05 -15.82 -16.67
N ALA A 166 1.44 -17.09 -16.78
CA ALA A 166 2.35 -17.55 -17.83
C ALA A 166 1.70 -17.46 -19.22
N SER A 167 0.41 -17.78 -19.34
CA SER A 167 -0.33 -17.66 -20.60
C SER A 167 -0.45 -16.21 -21.06
N GLN A 168 -0.75 -15.28 -20.15
CA GLN A 168 -0.90 -13.86 -20.45
C GLN A 168 0.45 -13.19 -20.78
N LEU A 169 1.53 -13.59 -20.12
CA LEU A 169 2.86 -13.07 -20.43
C LEU A 169 3.31 -13.49 -21.83
N LYS A 170 3.02 -14.75 -22.21
CA LYS A 170 3.32 -15.27 -23.55
C LYS A 170 2.49 -14.56 -24.62
N GLU A 171 1.21 -14.29 -24.35
CA GLU A 171 0.34 -13.54 -25.25
C GLU A 171 0.79 -12.07 -25.42
N LEU A 172 1.32 -11.46 -24.36
CA LEU A 172 1.94 -10.12 -24.43
C LEU A 172 3.26 -10.12 -25.20
N GLU A 173 4.10 -11.14 -25.05
CA GLU A 173 5.34 -11.28 -25.83
C GLU A 173 5.06 -11.57 -27.29
N GLU A 174 4.06 -12.40 -27.60
CA GLU A 174 3.63 -12.69 -28.96
C GLU A 174 3.04 -11.46 -29.65
N LYS A 175 2.22 -10.66 -28.95
CA LYS A 175 1.74 -9.37 -29.46
C LYS A 175 2.86 -8.34 -29.65
N ARG A 176 3.83 -8.29 -28.72
CA ARG A 176 5.02 -7.42 -28.85
C ARG A 176 5.89 -7.83 -30.04
N LEU A 177 5.99 -9.13 -30.34
CA LEU A 177 6.69 -9.64 -31.52
C LEU A 177 5.94 -9.32 -32.81
N TYR A 178 4.61 -9.42 -32.83
CA TYR A 178 3.79 -8.99 -33.96
C TYR A 178 3.88 -7.48 -34.23
N GLU A 179 3.89 -6.64 -33.18
CA GLU A 179 4.12 -5.19 -33.32
C GLU A 179 5.52 -4.86 -33.84
N TRP A 180 6.52 -5.70 -33.57
CA TRP A 180 7.92 -5.51 -34.03
C TRP A 180 8.14 -6.03 -35.46
N GLU A 181 7.41 -7.06 -35.88
CA GLU A 181 7.44 -7.59 -37.25
C GLU A 181 6.59 -6.76 -38.23
N GLU A 182 5.59 -5.99 -37.76
CA GLU A 182 4.90 -4.98 -38.59
C GLU A 182 5.69 -3.66 -38.74
N GLU A 183 6.72 -3.41 -37.91
CA GLU A 183 7.55 -2.20 -37.97
C GLU A 183 8.75 -2.28 -38.94
N GLU A 184 8.95 -3.40 -39.66
CA GLU A 184 9.93 -3.52 -40.76
C GLU A 184 9.30 -4.26 -41.95
N PRO A 185 9.54 -3.92 -43.25
CA PRO A 185 10.62 -3.07 -43.77
C PRO A 185 10.22 -2.09 -44.91
N GLY A 186 11.13 -1.17 -45.21
CA GLY A 186 11.09 -0.34 -46.42
C GLY A 186 12.49 0.17 -46.78
N ASP A 187 13.41 -0.75 -47.06
CA ASP A 187 14.67 -0.47 -47.72
C ASP A 187 14.37 0.11 -49.13
N GLU A 188 14.36 1.44 -49.28
CA GLU A 188 14.49 2.12 -50.58
C GLU A 188 15.73 3.03 -50.57
N ASN A 189 16.86 2.37 -50.83
CA ASN A 189 17.70 2.60 -51.99
C ASN A 189 18.06 4.06 -52.38
N VAL A 190 19.28 4.44 -52.00
CA VAL A 190 20.35 5.09 -52.77
C VAL A 190 20.00 5.91 -54.05
N MET A 191 20.62 7.10 -54.11
CA MET A 191 20.97 7.96 -55.28
C MET A 191 19.93 8.96 -55.82
N ALA A 192 20.09 10.24 -55.45
CA ALA A 192 20.35 11.37 -56.37
C ALA A 192 20.54 12.67 -55.58
#